data_AF-A0A1A8UZW8-F1
#
_entry.id   AF-A0A1A8UZW8-F1
#
_cell.length_a   1.000
_cell.length_b   1.000
_cell.length_c   1.000
_cell.angle_alpha   90.00
_cell.angle_beta   90.00
_cell.angle_gamma   90.00
#
_symmetry.space_group_name_H-M   'P 1'
#
loop_
_entity.id
_entity.type
_entity.pdbx_description
1 polymer ?
#
loop_
_entity_poly.entity_id
_entity_poly.type
_entity_poly.pdbx_seq_one_letter_code
_entity_poly.pdbx_strand_id
1 'polypeptide(L)'
;MPKAPSSTCRKMFPLQILPVHIKSCKENIDLCTSSENENDMWECTLPVCSEKQEETAECPVCRKTFDIDVIESHASDCGLRSMYPENNVPTEAIHSFQSSVDVLNWIQCQVEEGSTFYLCVSRSDIFKRGMQQWQRQKKSSPKSRLKVSFIGEVGIDSGALSKEFLTEMLAEIERTLFVGNADKKGKIPLYCLNSLDQNYFRSAGEIIAASLAQGGPLPNFLREWCFRYSEIQKPYKCQAVMSQMQSCHSLS
;
A
#
# COMPACT_ATOMS: atom_id res chain seq x y z
N MET A 1 -29.03 -8.44 15.69
CA MET A 1 -28.10 -7.31 15.41
C MET A 1 -28.76 -6.01 15.83
N PRO A 2 -28.14 -5.18 16.70
CA PRO A 2 -28.72 -3.91 17.14
C PRO A 2 -28.88 -2.93 15.96
N LYS A 3 -30.01 -2.20 15.92
CA LYS A 3 -30.33 -1.19 14.91
C LYS A 3 -30.69 0.14 15.59
N ALA A 4 -30.43 1.26 14.91
CA ALA A 4 -30.78 2.60 15.37
C ALA A 4 -31.21 3.50 14.18
N PRO A 5 -32.00 4.56 14.41
CA PRO A 5 -32.39 5.50 13.36
C PRO A 5 -31.23 6.39 12.92
N SER A 6 -31.19 6.70 11.63
CA SER A 6 -30.39 7.82 11.11
C SER A 6 -30.96 9.15 11.59
N SER A 7 -30.11 10.04 12.10
CA SER A 7 -30.50 11.42 12.44
C SER A 7 -30.90 12.23 11.21
N THR A 8 -30.45 11.82 10.02
CA THR A 8 -30.64 12.57 8.77
C THR A 8 -31.91 12.16 8.01
N CYS A 9 -32.26 10.86 7.97
CA CYS A 9 -33.43 10.37 7.22
C CYS A 9 -34.44 9.56 8.05
N ARG A 10 -34.18 9.40 9.37
CA ARG A 10 -35.00 8.65 10.34
C ARG A 10 -35.28 7.17 10.02
N LYS A 11 -34.70 6.61 8.95
CA LYS A 11 -34.75 5.17 8.62
C LYS A 11 -33.82 4.36 9.53
N MET A 12 -34.21 3.10 9.81
CA MET A 12 -33.50 2.17 10.70
C MET A 12 -32.30 1.51 10.00
N PHE A 13 -31.10 1.57 10.59
CA PHE A 13 -29.90 0.90 10.08
C PHE A 13 -29.14 0.14 11.18
N PRO A 14 -28.45 -0.97 10.84
CA PRO A 14 -27.47 -1.60 11.72
C PRO A 14 -26.38 -0.61 12.15
N LEU A 15 -25.98 -0.66 13.43
CA LEU A 15 -25.04 0.29 14.03
C LEU A 15 -23.71 0.41 13.26
N GLN A 16 -23.24 -0.66 12.63
CA GLN A 16 -21.96 -0.71 11.91
C GLN A 16 -21.95 0.11 10.62
N ILE A 17 -23.10 0.29 9.98
CA ILE A 17 -23.23 1.02 8.71
C ILE A 17 -23.89 2.39 8.86
N LEU A 18 -24.42 2.68 10.04
CA LEU A 18 -25.12 3.93 10.34
C LEU A 18 -24.21 5.17 10.20
N PRO A 19 -22.94 5.18 10.66
CA PRO A 19 -22.05 6.33 10.47
C PRO A 19 -21.68 6.57 8.99
N VAL A 20 -21.55 5.50 8.21
CA VAL A 20 -21.27 5.56 6.77
C VAL A 20 -22.47 6.14 6.04
N HIS A 21 -23.67 5.67 6.38
CA HIS A 21 -24.91 6.21 5.84
C HIS A 21 -25.08 7.68 6.21
N ILE A 22 -24.86 8.11 7.46
CA ILE A 22 -24.98 9.52 7.86
C ILE A 22 -24.06 10.42 7.02
N LYS A 23 -22.85 9.96 6.68
CA LYS A 23 -21.90 10.71 5.83
C LYS A 23 -22.33 10.81 4.36
N SER A 24 -23.07 9.83 3.84
CA SER A 24 -23.49 9.79 2.44
C SER A 24 -24.97 10.14 2.22
N CYS A 25 -25.73 10.33 3.29
CA CYS A 25 -27.16 10.63 3.27
C CYS A 25 -27.35 12.10 2.88
N LYS A 26 -27.44 12.35 1.56
CA LYS A 26 -27.93 13.63 1.03
C LYS A 26 -29.44 13.68 1.23
N GLU A 27 -29.94 14.78 1.78
CA GLU A 27 -31.35 14.98 2.12
C GLU A 27 -32.26 14.57 0.96
N ASN A 28 -33.11 13.56 1.19
CA ASN A 28 -34.40 13.51 0.52
C ASN A 28 -35.40 14.01 1.54
N ILE A 29 -35.76 15.28 1.40
CA ILE A 29 -37.03 15.80 1.90
C ILE A 29 -38.10 15.06 1.09
N ASP A 30 -38.48 13.88 1.56
CA ASP A 30 -39.77 13.31 1.17
C ASP A 30 -40.81 14.07 1.99
N LEU A 31 -41.38 15.08 1.33
CA LEU A 31 -42.67 15.67 1.68
C LEU A 31 -43.68 14.51 1.83
N CYS A 32 -44.00 14.19 3.07
CA CYS A 32 -45.31 13.69 3.40
C CYS A 32 -45.80 14.56 4.54
N THR A 33 -46.64 15.54 4.21
CA THR A 33 -48.04 15.51 4.63
C THR A 33 -48.79 16.69 4.04
N SER A 34 -50.03 16.39 3.65
CA SER A 34 -51.17 17.32 3.62
C SER A 34 -51.13 18.44 4.67
N SER A 35 -51.79 19.54 4.29
CA SER A 35 -52.39 20.63 5.08
C SER A 35 -51.49 21.77 5.61
N GLU A 36 -51.67 22.92 4.96
CA GLU A 36 -51.98 24.27 5.47
C GLU A 36 -50.96 25.10 6.30
N ASN A 37 -50.77 26.34 5.79
CA ASN A 37 -50.53 27.62 6.48
C ASN A 37 -49.13 28.29 6.44
N GLU A 38 -49.08 29.34 5.60
CA GLU A 38 -48.62 30.73 5.76
C GLU A 38 -47.31 31.13 6.48
N ASN A 39 -46.62 32.08 5.81
CA ASN A 39 -45.70 33.12 6.30
C ASN A 39 -44.42 32.72 7.06
N ASP A 40 -43.24 32.98 6.47
CA ASP A 40 -42.51 34.22 6.77
C ASP A 40 -41.16 34.30 6.01
N MET A 41 -40.87 35.52 5.62
CA MET A 41 -39.69 35.99 4.91
C MET A 41 -38.51 36.14 5.89
N TRP A 42 -37.39 35.46 5.63
CA TRP A 42 -36.13 35.75 6.31
C TRP A 42 -34.95 35.62 5.35
N GLU A 43 -34.29 36.76 5.17
CA GLU A 43 -33.06 36.97 4.44
C GLU A 43 -31.90 36.41 5.26
N CYS A 44 -31.06 35.55 4.65
CA CYS A 44 -29.82 35.16 5.29
C CYS A 44 -28.65 35.06 4.31
N THR A 45 -27.68 35.91 4.61
CA THR A 45 -26.46 36.24 3.88
C THR A 45 -25.53 35.04 3.77
N LEU A 46 -25.06 34.74 2.56
CA LEU A 46 -24.04 33.72 2.29
C LEU A 46 -22.67 34.14 2.86
N PRO A 47 -21.93 33.28 3.58
CA PRO A 47 -20.49 33.44 3.75
C PRO A 47 -19.75 32.85 2.56
N VAL A 48 -18.86 33.67 2.00
CA VAL A 48 -17.92 33.41 0.92
C VAL A 48 -17.13 32.11 1.14
N CYS A 49 -17.16 31.20 0.16
CA CYS A 49 -16.35 29.99 0.12
C CYS A 49 -14.86 30.34 0.04
N SER A 50 -14.06 29.80 0.97
CA SER A 50 -12.61 29.78 0.87
C SER A 50 -12.17 28.87 -0.28
N GLU A 51 -11.31 29.39 -1.13
CA GLU A 51 -10.70 28.73 -2.29
C GLU A 51 -10.07 27.39 -1.87
N LYS A 52 -10.56 26.28 -2.43
CA LYS A 52 -9.87 24.99 -2.34
C LYS A 52 -8.68 25.07 -3.28
N GLN A 53 -7.47 24.96 -2.74
CA GLN A 53 -6.29 24.72 -3.56
C GLN A 53 -6.45 23.36 -4.25
N GLU A 54 -6.51 23.37 -5.57
CA GLU A 54 -6.53 22.16 -6.40
C GLU A 54 -5.16 21.48 -6.30
N GLU A 55 -5.02 20.53 -5.38
CA GLU A 55 -3.81 19.73 -5.26
C GLU A 55 -3.77 18.71 -6.42
N THR A 56 -2.86 18.94 -7.37
CA THR A 56 -2.60 18.05 -8.50
C THR A 56 -1.27 17.31 -8.33
N ALA A 57 -1.16 16.13 -8.93
CA ALA A 57 0.02 15.28 -8.89
C ALA A 57 0.32 14.71 -10.29
N GLU A 58 1.59 14.39 -10.56
CA GLU A 58 2.03 13.86 -11.86
C GLU A 58 1.94 12.33 -11.90
N CYS A 59 1.25 11.77 -12.89
CA CYS A 59 1.21 10.34 -13.12
C CYS A 59 2.60 9.82 -13.51
N PRO A 60 3.16 8.86 -12.78
CA PRO A 60 4.52 8.40 -13.01
C PRO A 60 4.65 7.41 -14.19
N VAL A 61 3.54 6.96 -14.79
CA VAL A 61 3.54 6.15 -16.02
C VAL A 61 3.60 7.02 -17.28
N CYS A 62 2.74 8.04 -17.37
CA CYS A 62 2.61 8.87 -18.57
C CYS A 62 3.01 10.34 -18.41
N ARG A 63 3.42 10.74 -17.20
CA ARG A 63 3.92 12.09 -16.86
C ARG A 63 2.94 13.23 -17.08
N LYS A 64 1.65 12.90 -17.12
CA LYS A 64 0.56 13.86 -17.18
C LYS A 64 0.09 14.18 -15.76
N THR A 65 -0.27 15.44 -15.53
CA THR A 65 -0.79 15.90 -14.24
C THR A 65 -2.28 15.54 -14.12
N PHE A 66 -2.66 15.02 -12.96
CA PHE A 66 -4.02 14.68 -12.61
C PHE A 66 -4.34 15.19 -11.21
N ASP A 67 -5.61 15.38 -10.91
CA ASP A 67 -6.04 15.59 -9.54
C ASP A 67 -5.64 14.41 -8.66
N ILE A 68 -5.28 14.69 -7.41
CA ILE A 68 -4.91 13.64 -6.44
C ILE A 68 -6.00 12.56 -6.31
N ASP A 69 -7.26 12.92 -6.50
CA ASP A 69 -8.39 11.99 -6.41
C ASP A 69 -8.48 11.03 -7.61
N VAL A 70 -7.84 11.37 -8.74
CA VAL A 70 -7.94 10.64 -10.01
C VAL A 70 -6.62 9.98 -10.40
N ILE A 71 -5.48 10.54 -9.97
CA ILE A 71 -4.13 10.06 -10.32
C ILE A 71 -3.95 8.58 -10.02
N GLU A 72 -4.52 8.10 -8.93
CA GLU A 72 -4.38 6.74 -8.46
C GLU A 72 -5.05 5.74 -9.41
N SER A 73 -6.33 6.00 -9.72
CA SER A 73 -7.11 5.18 -10.66
C SER A 73 -6.46 5.21 -12.04
N HIS A 74 -6.02 6.41 -12.47
CA HIS A 74 -5.31 6.58 -13.73
C HIS A 74 -3.99 5.80 -13.75
N ALA A 75 -3.15 5.87 -12.72
CA ALA A 75 -1.84 5.21 -12.69
C ALA A 75 -1.98 3.68 -12.81
N SER A 76 -3.02 3.11 -12.20
CA SER A 76 -3.35 1.69 -12.33
C SER A 76 -3.73 1.30 -13.77
N ASP A 77 -4.65 2.06 -14.39
CA ASP A 77 -5.07 1.82 -15.77
C ASP A 77 -3.95 2.10 -16.79
N CYS A 78 -3.13 3.11 -16.50
CA CYS A 78 -2.01 3.50 -17.33
C CYS A 78 -0.92 2.43 -17.32
N GLY A 79 -0.65 1.79 -16.18
CA GLY A 79 0.26 0.65 -16.06
C GLY A 79 -0.21 -0.64 -16.74
N LEU A 80 -1.49 -0.73 -17.11
CA LEU A 80 -2.08 -1.82 -17.88
C LEU A 80 -1.99 -1.57 -19.40
N ARG A 81 -2.03 -0.31 -19.85
CA ARG A 81 -1.80 0.05 -21.25
C ARG A 81 -0.31 0.04 -21.58
N SER A 82 0.20 -1.12 -21.96
CA SER A 82 1.40 -1.20 -22.79
C SER A 82 1.13 -0.47 -24.10
N MET A 83 1.79 0.65 -24.40
CA MET A 83 2.18 1.03 -25.77
C MET A 83 3.03 2.33 -25.83
N TYR A 84 4.30 2.14 -26.23
CA TYR A 84 5.24 3.01 -26.94
C TYR A 84 5.84 4.27 -26.25
N PRO A 85 7.14 4.56 -26.49
CA PRO A 85 7.83 5.68 -25.87
C PRO A 85 7.45 6.99 -26.56
N GLU A 86 6.71 7.85 -25.87
CA GLU A 86 6.72 9.28 -26.21
C GLU A 86 7.83 9.97 -25.41
N ASN A 87 8.79 10.49 -26.18
CA ASN A 87 9.97 11.20 -25.72
C ASN A 87 9.57 12.50 -25.03
N ASN A 88 10.01 12.66 -23.79
CA ASN A 88 10.72 13.83 -23.25
C ASN A 88 10.62 13.81 -21.72
N VAL A 89 11.68 13.36 -21.05
CA VAL A 89 11.93 13.78 -19.66
C VAL A 89 13.36 14.17 -19.44
N PRO A 90 13.62 15.20 -18.60
CA PRO A 90 14.96 15.56 -18.18
C PRO A 90 15.65 14.38 -17.51
N THR A 91 16.74 13.93 -18.14
CA THR A 91 17.55 12.80 -17.71
C THR A 91 18.37 13.19 -16.48
N GLU A 92 17.89 12.89 -15.27
CA GLU A 92 18.80 12.60 -14.15
C GLU A 92 19.67 11.41 -14.57
N ALA A 93 20.96 11.42 -14.21
CA ALA A 93 21.95 10.45 -14.69
C ALA A 93 21.49 9.00 -14.45
N ILE A 94 20.90 8.39 -15.48
CA ILE A 94 20.51 6.99 -15.47
C ILE A 94 21.81 6.21 -15.44
N HIS A 95 22.10 5.53 -14.32
CA HIS A 95 23.14 4.51 -14.30
C HIS A 95 22.82 3.48 -15.38
N SER A 96 23.65 3.44 -16.42
CA SER A 96 23.51 2.46 -17.49
C SER A 96 24.02 1.11 -16.97
N PHE A 97 23.08 0.21 -16.64
CA PHE A 97 23.38 -1.16 -16.23
C PHE A 97 23.51 -2.04 -17.47
N GLN A 98 24.55 -2.88 -17.52
CA GLN A 98 24.78 -3.79 -18.65
C GLN A 98 24.13 -5.16 -18.43
N SER A 99 23.82 -5.51 -17.18
CA SER A 99 23.19 -6.77 -16.80
C SER A 99 22.36 -6.65 -15.51
N SER A 100 21.51 -7.63 -15.25
CA SER A 100 20.78 -7.75 -13.97
C SER A 100 21.73 -7.96 -12.78
N VAL A 101 22.90 -8.55 -13.00
CA VAL A 101 23.94 -8.73 -11.99
C VAL A 101 24.52 -7.37 -11.58
N ASP A 102 24.70 -6.44 -12.52
CA ASP A 102 25.19 -5.09 -12.21
C ASP A 102 24.20 -4.32 -11.35
N VAL A 103 22.90 -4.49 -11.60
CA VAL A 103 21.84 -3.92 -10.76
C VAL A 103 21.94 -4.46 -9.34
N LEU A 104 22.03 -5.78 -9.18
CA LEU A 104 22.14 -6.40 -7.84
C LEU A 104 23.42 -5.96 -7.10
N ASN A 105 24.56 -5.91 -7.80
CA ASN A 105 25.81 -5.41 -7.23
C ASN A 105 25.68 -3.96 -6.77
N TRP A 106 25.05 -3.11 -7.59
CA TRP A 106 24.81 -1.72 -7.24
C TRP A 106 23.88 -1.57 -6.03
N ILE A 107 22.80 -2.34 -5.95
CA ILE A 107 21.88 -2.35 -4.80
C ILE A 107 22.63 -2.81 -3.55
N GLN A 108 23.46 -3.85 -3.66
CA GLN A 108 24.27 -4.35 -2.54
C GLN A 108 25.26 -3.29 -2.02
N CYS A 109 25.83 -2.47 -2.90
CA CYS A 109 26.68 -1.33 -2.52
C CYS A 109 25.91 -0.21 -1.80
N GLN A 110 24.57 -0.19 -1.83
CA GLN A 110 23.77 0.79 -1.08
C GLN A 110 23.61 0.41 0.40
N VAL A 111 24.08 -0.77 0.82
CA VAL A 111 24.02 -1.21 2.22
C VAL A 111 25.15 -0.55 3.02
N GLU A 112 24.78 0.29 3.97
CA GLU A 112 25.70 1.07 4.82
C GLU A 112 26.43 0.16 5.82
N GLU A 113 27.76 0.11 5.74
CA GLU A 113 28.57 -0.73 6.62
C GLU A 113 28.47 -0.35 8.11
N GLY A 114 28.24 0.94 8.41
CA GLY A 114 28.12 1.45 9.78
C GLY A 114 26.72 1.30 10.41
N SER A 115 25.70 0.94 9.63
CA SER A 115 24.34 0.76 10.13
C SER A 115 23.99 -0.72 10.18
N THR A 116 23.88 -1.28 11.38
CA THR A 116 23.43 -2.66 11.60
C THR A 116 22.26 -2.66 12.57
N PHE A 117 21.28 -3.52 12.32
CA PHE A 117 20.20 -3.82 13.26
C PHE A 117 20.04 -5.33 13.43
N TYR A 118 19.45 -5.70 14.57
CA TYR A 118 19.39 -7.08 15.03
C TYR A 118 17.94 -7.53 15.18
N LEU A 119 17.65 -8.74 14.71
CA LEU A 119 16.41 -9.44 14.98
C LEU A 119 16.70 -10.74 15.74
N CYS A 120 15.88 -11.02 16.74
CA CYS A 120 15.94 -12.24 17.53
C CYS A 120 14.61 -12.97 17.41
N VAL A 121 14.53 -14.02 16.59
CA VAL A 121 13.27 -14.66 16.19
C VAL A 121 13.22 -16.14 16.57
N SER A 122 12.01 -16.69 16.71
CA SER A 122 11.80 -18.13 16.80
C SER A 122 11.40 -18.66 15.42
N ARG A 123 11.84 -19.86 15.06
CA ARG A 123 11.41 -20.56 13.83
C ARG A 123 9.89 -20.76 13.77
N SER A 124 9.25 -20.94 14.92
CA SER A 124 7.81 -21.20 15.00
C SER A 124 6.93 -19.97 14.77
N ASP A 125 7.49 -18.76 14.78
CA ASP A 125 6.71 -17.51 14.74
C ASP A 125 7.45 -16.42 13.93
N ILE A 126 8.09 -16.83 12.84
CA ILE A 126 8.94 -15.95 12.01
C ILE A 126 8.15 -14.74 11.50
N PHE A 127 6.93 -14.95 10.99
CA PHE A 127 6.17 -13.86 10.41
C PHE A 127 5.80 -12.79 11.44
N LYS A 128 5.11 -13.16 12.52
CA LYS A 128 4.59 -12.19 13.48
C LYS A 128 5.72 -11.54 14.28
N ARG A 129 6.68 -12.32 14.77
CA ARG A 129 7.85 -11.77 15.50
C ARG A 129 8.76 -10.97 14.57
N GLY A 130 8.99 -11.45 13.36
CA GLY A 130 9.78 -10.77 12.34
C GLY A 130 9.20 -9.40 12.00
N MET A 131 7.92 -9.34 11.64
CA MET A 131 7.22 -8.06 11.38
C MET A 131 7.29 -7.13 12.59
N GLN A 132 6.94 -7.64 13.78
CA GLN A 132 6.92 -6.82 14.99
C GLN A 132 8.29 -6.25 15.33
N GLN A 133 9.36 -7.06 15.24
CA GLN A 133 10.69 -6.58 15.55
C GLN A 133 11.21 -5.64 14.47
N TRP A 134 10.99 -5.94 13.19
CA TRP A 134 11.33 -5.04 12.09
C TRP A 134 10.76 -3.65 12.33
N GLN A 135 9.45 -3.55 12.57
CA GLN A 135 8.74 -2.28 12.79
C GLN A 135 9.20 -1.49 14.03
N ARG A 136 9.75 -2.17 15.04
CA ARG A 136 10.20 -1.52 16.29
C ARG A 136 11.61 -0.94 16.17
N GLN A 137 12.42 -1.41 15.23
CA GLN A 137 13.81 -0.96 15.10
C GLN A 137 13.85 0.42 14.44
N LYS A 138 14.39 1.42 15.13
CA LYS A 138 14.56 2.78 14.55
C LYS A 138 15.47 2.80 13.31
N LYS A 139 16.35 1.79 13.20
CA LYS A 139 17.29 1.60 12.09
C LYS A 139 16.85 0.50 11.11
N SER A 140 15.62 -0.02 11.19
CA SER A 140 15.15 -0.96 10.16
C SER A 140 15.04 -0.22 8.84
N SER A 141 15.96 -0.50 7.94
CA SER A 141 15.88 -0.02 6.57
C SER A 141 16.60 -1.02 5.67
N PRO A 142 16.24 -1.09 4.38
CA PRO A 142 16.96 -1.92 3.41
C PRO A 142 18.45 -1.60 3.30
N LYS A 143 18.82 -0.34 3.59
CA LYS A 143 20.21 0.15 3.61
C LYS A 143 20.99 -0.28 4.86
N SER A 144 20.32 -0.66 5.93
CA SER A 144 20.99 -1.11 7.15
C SER A 144 21.22 -2.62 7.09
N ARG A 145 22.40 -3.07 7.50
CA ARG A 145 22.75 -4.49 7.52
C ARG A 145 21.91 -5.24 8.56
N LEU A 146 21.28 -6.32 8.12
CA LEU A 146 20.48 -7.20 8.96
C LEU A 146 21.36 -8.29 9.59
N LYS A 147 21.28 -8.44 10.92
CA LYS A 147 21.81 -9.60 11.65
C LYS A 147 20.69 -10.32 12.37
N VAL A 148 20.63 -11.64 12.23
CA VAL A 148 19.59 -12.47 12.83
C VAL A 148 20.18 -13.49 13.79
N SER A 149 19.51 -13.70 14.92
CA SER A 149 19.72 -14.85 15.80
C SER A 149 18.42 -15.62 15.99
N PHE A 150 18.46 -16.94 15.88
CA PHE A 150 17.34 -17.80 16.25
C PHE A 150 17.41 -18.17 17.73
N ILE A 151 16.26 -18.06 18.41
CA ILE A 151 16.18 -18.30 19.86
C ILE A 151 16.54 -19.76 20.15
N GLY A 152 17.53 -19.97 21.02
CA GLY A 152 17.98 -21.30 21.43
C GLY A 152 19.03 -21.92 20.51
N GLU A 153 19.47 -21.22 19.45
CA GLU A 153 20.48 -21.71 18.51
C GLU A 153 21.80 -20.95 18.68
N VAL A 154 22.93 -21.67 18.63
CA VAL A 154 24.27 -21.05 18.68
C VAL A 154 24.58 -20.52 17.29
N GLY A 155 24.42 -19.21 17.10
CA GLY A 155 24.63 -18.55 15.80
C GLY A 155 26.10 -18.37 15.45
N ILE A 156 26.67 -19.33 14.72
CA ILE A 156 28.08 -19.29 14.30
C ILE A 156 28.27 -18.40 13.06
N ASP A 157 27.38 -18.51 12.08
CA ASP A 157 27.41 -17.71 10.86
C ASP A 157 26.19 -16.80 10.77
N SER A 158 26.35 -15.56 11.24
CA SER A 158 25.28 -14.55 11.19
C SER A 158 24.84 -14.22 9.76
N GLY A 159 25.68 -14.43 8.75
CA GLY A 159 25.32 -14.19 7.35
C GLY A 159 24.37 -15.25 6.82
N ALA A 160 24.69 -16.53 7.09
CA ALA A 160 23.81 -17.65 6.75
C ALA A 160 22.43 -17.52 7.44
N LEU A 161 22.41 -17.20 8.73
CA LEU A 161 21.16 -17.04 9.48
C LEU A 161 20.29 -15.88 8.96
N SER A 162 20.91 -14.77 8.54
CA SER A 162 20.15 -13.67 7.92
C SER A 162 19.50 -14.09 6.59
N LYS A 163 20.21 -14.86 5.75
CA LYS A 163 19.65 -15.36 4.48
C LYS A 163 18.55 -16.39 4.69
N GLU A 164 18.72 -17.26 5.67
CA GLU A 164 17.71 -18.24 6.08
C GLU A 164 16.43 -17.52 6.54
N PHE A 165 16.57 -16.55 7.46
CA PHE A 165 15.44 -15.73 7.89
C PHE A 165 14.75 -15.02 6.73
N LEU A 166 15.50 -14.37 5.83
CA LEU A 166 14.91 -13.69 4.68
C LEU A 166 14.14 -14.68 3.79
N THR A 167 14.66 -15.89 3.60
CA THR A 167 14.02 -16.93 2.81
C THR A 167 12.68 -17.36 3.41
N GLU A 168 12.67 -17.71 4.70
CA GLU A 168 11.44 -18.12 5.39
C GLU A 168 10.45 -16.95 5.51
N MET A 169 10.94 -15.75 5.80
CA MET A 169 10.11 -14.56 5.93
C MET A 169 9.45 -14.17 4.60
N LEU A 170 10.15 -14.27 3.47
CA LEU A 170 9.56 -14.00 2.15
C LEU A 170 8.47 -15.02 1.80
N ALA A 171 8.66 -16.29 2.12
CA ALA A 171 7.63 -17.32 1.94
C ALA A 171 6.37 -17.03 2.78
N GLU A 172 6.57 -16.58 4.03
CA GLU A 172 5.46 -16.20 4.91
C GLU A 172 4.75 -14.91 4.49
N ILE A 173 5.51 -13.92 3.98
CA ILE A 173 4.96 -12.72 3.33
C ILE A 173 4.10 -13.12 2.14
N GLU A 174 4.60 -13.97 1.25
CA GLU A 174 3.86 -14.47 0.10
C GLU A 174 2.56 -15.17 0.52
N ARG A 175 2.63 -16.04 1.53
CA ARG A 175 1.48 -16.82 2.02
C ARG A 175 0.42 -15.96 2.70
N THR A 176 0.85 -14.91 3.40
CA THR A 176 -0.02 -14.12 4.30
C THR A 176 -0.54 -12.84 3.66
N LEU A 177 0.27 -12.21 2.79
CA LEU A 177 -0.03 -10.90 2.21
C LEU A 177 -0.33 -10.95 0.72
N PHE A 178 -0.21 -12.09 0.06
CA PHE A 178 -0.45 -12.21 -1.38
C PHE A 178 -1.39 -13.37 -1.71
N VAL A 179 -2.25 -13.15 -2.71
CA VAL A 179 -3.21 -14.14 -3.21
C VAL A 179 -2.93 -14.43 -4.68
N GLY A 180 -2.94 -15.71 -5.04
CA GLY A 180 -2.80 -16.16 -6.42
C GLY A 180 -4.15 -16.25 -7.12
N ASN A 181 -4.18 -15.86 -8.39
CA ASN A 181 -5.34 -16.06 -9.26
C ASN A 181 -5.21 -17.38 -10.03
N ALA A 182 -6.33 -17.87 -10.57
CA ALA A 182 -6.38 -19.13 -11.33
C ALA A 182 -5.47 -19.16 -12.57
N ASP A 183 -5.08 -17.99 -13.09
CA ASP A 183 -4.24 -17.84 -14.28
C ASP A 183 -2.76 -18.18 -14.05
N LYS A 184 -2.33 -18.41 -12.79
CA LYS A 184 -0.95 -18.74 -12.40
C LYS A 184 0.12 -17.74 -12.86
N LYS A 185 -0.27 -16.50 -13.19
CA LYS A 185 0.64 -15.43 -13.67
C LYS A 185 1.23 -14.59 -12.52
N GLY A 186 1.51 -15.22 -11.38
CA GLY A 186 1.89 -14.53 -10.16
C GLY A 186 0.71 -14.06 -9.31
N LYS A 187 1.06 -13.59 -8.11
CA LYS A 187 0.17 -13.20 -7.03
C LYS A 187 0.07 -11.67 -6.93
N ILE A 188 -1.03 -11.23 -6.35
CA ILE A 188 -1.31 -9.82 -6.07
C ILE A 188 -1.47 -9.61 -4.56
N PRO A 189 -1.25 -8.39 -4.03
CA PRO A 189 -1.49 -8.11 -2.61
C PRO A 189 -2.90 -8.53 -2.19
N LEU A 190 -3.04 -9.15 -1.02
CA LEU A 190 -4.32 -9.51 -0.43
C LEU A 190 -5.00 -8.26 0.13
N TYR A 191 -6.28 -8.07 -0.16
CA TYR A 191 -7.06 -7.01 0.47
C TYR A 191 -7.35 -7.38 1.93
N CYS A 192 -6.62 -6.78 2.87
CA CYS A 192 -6.79 -7.04 4.30
C CYS A 192 -6.58 -5.74 5.10
N LEU A 193 -7.68 -5.18 5.62
CA LEU A 193 -7.65 -3.97 6.45
C LEU A 193 -6.73 -4.12 7.67
N ASN A 194 -6.78 -5.27 8.34
CA ASN A 194 -5.93 -5.54 9.50
C ASN A 194 -4.43 -5.49 9.14
N SER A 195 -4.04 -6.04 7.98
CA SER A 195 -2.65 -6.02 7.53
C SER A 195 -2.20 -4.62 7.12
N LEU A 196 -3.11 -3.81 6.58
CA LEU A 196 -2.86 -2.41 6.25
C LEU A 196 -2.68 -1.57 7.51
N ASP A 197 -3.59 -1.68 8.48
CA ASP A 197 -3.53 -0.96 9.75
C ASP A 197 -2.27 -1.32 10.56
N GLN A 198 -1.80 -2.56 10.44
CA GLN A 198 -0.57 -3.04 11.08
C GLN A 198 0.70 -2.70 10.28
N ASN A 199 0.62 -1.92 9.21
CA ASN A 199 1.75 -1.55 8.33
C ASN A 199 2.51 -2.75 7.73
N TYR A 200 1.86 -3.92 7.60
CA TYR A 200 2.53 -5.13 7.12
C TYR A 200 3.00 -5.03 5.68
N PHE A 201 2.25 -4.37 4.79
CA PHE A 201 2.67 -4.17 3.40
C PHE A 201 3.90 -3.27 3.28
N ARG A 202 3.97 -2.20 4.11
CA ARG A 202 5.14 -1.33 4.17
C ARG A 202 6.36 -2.10 4.64
N SER A 203 6.23 -2.84 5.75
CA SER A 203 7.34 -3.67 6.28
C SER A 203 7.74 -4.77 5.31
N ALA A 204 6.78 -5.40 4.63
CA ALA A 204 7.06 -6.41 3.61
C ALA A 204 7.87 -5.82 2.44
N GLY A 205 7.54 -4.62 1.97
CA GLY A 205 8.33 -3.93 0.94
C GLY A 205 9.77 -3.65 1.39
N GLU A 206 9.95 -3.18 2.63
CA GLU A 206 11.29 -2.98 3.22
C GLU A 206 12.07 -4.29 3.35
N ILE A 207 11.42 -5.38 3.76
CA ILE A 207 12.04 -6.71 3.89
C ILE A 207 12.41 -7.28 2.51
N ILE A 208 11.54 -7.14 1.51
CA ILE A 208 11.83 -7.55 0.13
C ILE A 208 13.03 -6.77 -0.42
N ALA A 209 13.08 -5.46 -0.22
CA ALA A 209 14.22 -4.64 -0.62
C ALA A 209 15.52 -5.04 0.11
N ALA A 210 15.44 -5.35 1.40
CA ALA A 210 16.59 -5.88 2.14
C ALA A 210 17.04 -7.25 1.61
N SER A 211 16.09 -8.11 1.21
CA SER A 211 16.38 -9.40 0.58
C SER A 211 17.18 -9.21 -0.71
N LEU A 212 16.74 -8.29 -1.58
CA LEU A 212 17.46 -7.94 -2.81
C LEU A 212 18.87 -7.42 -2.54
N ALA A 213 19.01 -6.52 -1.56
CA ALA A 213 20.29 -5.87 -1.25
C ALA A 213 21.30 -6.76 -0.52
N GLN A 214 20.83 -7.75 0.23
CA GLN A 214 21.66 -8.52 1.16
C GLN A 214 21.78 -10.00 0.78
N GLY A 215 21.40 -10.35 -0.46
CA GLY A 215 21.58 -11.69 -1.04
C GLY A 215 20.59 -12.74 -0.53
N GLY A 216 19.38 -12.31 -0.17
CA GLY A 216 18.22 -13.19 0.01
C GLY A 216 17.50 -13.48 -1.31
N PRO A 217 16.38 -14.24 -1.28
CA PRO A 217 15.65 -14.58 -2.49
C PRO A 217 14.92 -13.38 -3.12
N LEU A 218 14.73 -13.46 -4.44
CA LEU A 218 13.91 -12.53 -5.21
C LEU A 218 12.41 -12.80 -4.96
N PRO A 219 11.53 -11.77 -4.99
CA PRO A 219 10.08 -11.94 -4.83
C PRO A 219 9.42 -12.49 -6.12
N ASN A 220 9.78 -13.71 -6.50
CA ASN A 220 9.36 -14.38 -7.75
C ASN A 220 7.84 -14.67 -7.82
N PHE A 221 7.11 -14.40 -6.75
CA PHE A 221 5.67 -14.60 -6.66
C PHE A 221 4.86 -13.40 -7.13
N LEU A 222 5.46 -12.22 -7.30
CA LEU A 222 4.74 -11.02 -7.69
C LEU A 222 4.32 -11.07 -9.17
N ARG A 223 3.15 -10.50 -9.47
CA ARG A 223 2.72 -10.28 -10.85
C ARG A 223 3.52 -9.13 -11.47
N GLU A 224 3.75 -9.20 -12.79
CA GLU A 224 4.57 -8.24 -13.54
C GLU A 224 4.22 -6.77 -13.27
N TRP A 225 2.92 -6.43 -13.25
CA TRP A 225 2.50 -5.05 -13.01
C TRP A 225 2.82 -4.54 -11.60
N CYS A 226 2.96 -5.42 -10.60
CA CYS A 226 3.33 -5.03 -9.24
C CYS A 226 4.76 -4.46 -9.20
N PHE A 227 5.67 -4.98 -10.04
CA PHE A 227 7.01 -4.42 -10.18
C PHE A 227 6.96 -3.01 -10.79
N ARG A 228 6.22 -2.85 -11.89
CA ARG A 228 6.05 -1.56 -12.57
C ARG A 228 5.42 -0.50 -11.66
N TYR A 229 4.44 -0.89 -10.84
CA TYR A 229 3.83 0.01 -9.86
C TYR A 229 4.77 0.39 -8.70
N SER A 230 5.75 -0.47 -8.36
CA SER A 230 6.73 -0.20 -7.30
C SER A 230 7.81 0.78 -7.73
N GLU A 231 8.11 0.89 -9.02
CA GLU A 231 9.04 1.87 -9.61
C GLU A 231 8.49 3.31 -9.59
N ILE A 232 7.21 3.46 -9.26
CA ILE A 232 6.36 4.61 -9.55
C ILE A 232 6.11 5.50 -8.30
N GLN A 233 6.30 4.99 -7.08
CA GLN A 233 5.98 5.75 -5.86
C GLN A 233 7.19 6.51 -5.26
N LYS A 234 7.14 7.84 -5.31
CA LYS A 234 7.75 8.71 -4.27
C LYS A 234 6.93 8.58 -2.97
N PRO A 235 7.50 8.94 -1.78
CA PRO A 235 7.09 8.39 -0.48
C PRO A 235 5.84 9.05 0.13
N TYR A 236 4.73 9.11 -0.60
CA TYR A 236 3.48 9.64 -0.07
C TYR A 236 2.27 8.75 -0.43
N LYS A 237 1.63 8.25 0.64
CA LYS A 237 0.24 7.78 0.76
C LYS A 237 -0.08 6.40 0.15
N CYS A 238 0.04 5.39 1.01
CA CYS A 238 -0.32 3.98 0.82
C CYS A 238 -1.83 3.68 1.01
N GLN A 239 -2.73 4.67 0.94
CA GLN A 239 -4.17 4.50 1.26
C GLN A 239 -5.05 4.06 0.07
N ALA A 240 -4.45 4.05 -1.11
CA ALA A 240 -5.05 4.01 -2.42
C ALA A 240 -5.51 2.61 -2.87
N VAL A 241 -4.62 1.62 -2.70
CA VAL A 241 -4.72 0.21 -3.14
C VAL A 241 -6.03 -0.50 -2.75
N MET A 242 -6.77 0.07 -1.81
CA MET A 242 -8.03 -0.44 -1.28
C MET A 242 -9.25 -0.29 -2.19
N SER A 243 -9.30 0.74 -3.03
CA SER A 243 -10.54 1.06 -3.78
C SER A 243 -10.73 0.17 -5.02
N GLN A 244 -9.63 -0.26 -5.67
CA GLN A 244 -9.71 -1.06 -6.89
C GLN A 244 -9.90 -2.58 -6.66
N MET A 245 -9.52 -3.13 -5.50
CA MET A 245 -9.77 -4.56 -5.24
C MET A 245 -11.27 -4.89 -5.09
N GLN A 246 -12.11 -3.88 -4.79
CA GLN A 246 -13.57 -4.04 -4.74
C GLN A 246 -14.21 -4.10 -6.14
N SER A 247 -13.64 -3.44 -7.15
CA SER A 247 -14.27 -3.43 -8.50
C SER A 247 -14.04 -4.76 -9.24
N CYS A 248 -12.89 -5.43 -9.03
CA CYS A 248 -12.60 -6.71 -9.67
C CYS A 248 -13.39 -7.90 -9.11
N HIS A 249 -13.83 -7.85 -7.85
CA HIS A 249 -14.71 -8.88 -7.27
C HIS A 249 -16.19 -8.69 -7.65
N SER A 250 -16.55 -7.55 -8.25
CA SER A 250 -17.92 -7.22 -8.66
C SER A 250 -18.26 -7.70 -10.09
N LEU A 251 -17.31 -8.33 -10.80
CA LEU A 251 -17.46 -8.78 -12.19
C LEU A 251 -17.25 -10.29 -12.39
N SER A 252 -17.38 -11.11 -11.34
CA SER A 252 -17.44 -12.57 -11.42
C SER A 252 -18.75 -13.12 -10.90
#